data_AF-A0A1H0ZZS1-F1
#
_entry.id   AF-A0A1H0ZZS1-F1
#
_cell.length_a   1.000
_cell.length_b   1.000
_cell.length_c   1.000
_cell.angle_alpha   90.00
_cell.angle_beta   90.00
_cell.angle_gamma   90.00
#
_symmetry.space_group_name_H-M   'P 1'
#
loop_
_entity.id
_entity.type
_entity.pdbx_description
1 polymer ?
#
loop_
_entity_poly.entity_id
_entity_poly.type
_entity_poly.pdbx_seq_one_letter_code
_entity_poly.pdbx_strand_id
1 'polypeptide(L)' 'MKNIIVYYLCILFPLVIMFLVAKRGHYNIFALLVFLYYFYRGITDFYRLYQKGIVDKKTFWKFFIPFWRTQYFKELYFK' A
#
# COMPACT_ATOMS: atom_id res chain seq x y z
N MET A 1 4.12 11.23 1.07
CA MET A 1 3.10 11.79 0.18
C MET A 1 2.21 12.71 0.99
N LYS A 2 2.41 14.02 0.94
CA LYS A 2 1.56 14.98 1.69
C LYS A 2 0.17 15.11 1.05
N ASN A 3 0.10 15.07 -0.28
CA ASN A 3 -1.16 15.06 -1.00
C ASN A 3 -1.86 13.68 -0.86
N ILE A 4 -3.12 13.70 -0.48
CA ILE A 4 -3.97 12.51 -0.34
C ILE A 4 -4.32 11.88 -1.69
N ILE A 5 -4.45 12.69 -2.75
CA ILE A 5 -4.77 12.23 -4.10
C ILE A 5 -3.64 11.36 -4.65
N VAL A 6 -2.39 11.82 -4.50
CA VAL A 6 -1.21 11.05 -4.94
C VAL A 6 -1.16 9.68 -4.26
N TYR A 7 -1.48 9.63 -2.97
CA TYR A 7 -1.55 8.36 -2.24
C TYR A 7 -2.66 7.44 -2.75
N TYR A 8 -3.86 7.95 -3.00
CA TYR A 8 -4.93 7.16 -3.61
C TYR A 8 -4.54 6.63 -5.00
N LEU A 9 -3.91 7.46 -5.83
CA LEU A 9 -3.41 7.02 -7.13
C LEU A 9 -2.39 5.89 -7.01
N CYS A 10 -1.44 5.98 -6.07
CA CYS A 10 -0.47 4.92 -5.82
C CYS A 10 -1.12 3.60 -5.42
N ILE A 11 -2.20 3.62 -4.64
CA ILE A 11 -2.87 2.39 -4.16
C ILE A 11 -3.77 1.79 -5.23
N LEU A 12 -4.47 2.64 -5.97
CA LEU A 12 -5.44 2.21 -6.97
C LEU A 12 -4.77 1.72 -8.25
N PHE A 13 -3.61 2.29 -8.61
CA PHE A 13 -2.92 1.94 -9.86
C PHE A 13 -2.57 0.43 -9.97
N PRO A 14 -1.95 -0.22 -8.96
CA PRO A 14 -1.73 -1.66 -8.99
C PRO A 14 -3.02 -2.49 -9.13
N LEU A 15 -4.15 -2.03 -8.57
CA LEU A 15 -5.43 -2.73 -8.66
C LEU A 15 -5.97 -2.76 -10.10
N VAL A 16 -5.76 -1.69 -10.87
CA VAL A 16 -6.13 -1.66 -12.30
C VAL A 16 -5.33 -2.70 -13.08
N ILE A 17 -4.02 -2.80 -12.82
CA ILE A 17 -3.16 -3.82 -13.44
C ILE A 17 -3.62 -5.23 -13.09
N MET A 18 -3.89 -5.48 -11.80
CA MET A 18 -4.41 -6.77 -11.33
C MET A 18 -5.73 -7.15 -11.99
N PHE A 19 -6.66 -6.19 -12.14
CA PHE A 19 -7.93 -6.40 -12.82
C PHE A 19 -7.74 -6.79 -14.30
N LEU A 20 -6.86 -6.11 -15.02
CA LEU A 20 -6.56 -6.42 -16.43
C LEU A 20 -5.95 -7.82 -16.59
N VAL A 21 -5.06 -8.22 -15.67
CA VAL A 21 -4.45 -9.56 -15.66
C VAL A 21 -5.48 -10.63 -15.36
N ALA A 22 -6.36 -10.40 -14.37
CA ALA A 22 -7.44 -11.31 -14.03
C ALA A 22 -8.41 -11.51 -15.22
N LYS A 23 -8.78 -10.42 -15.91
CA LYS A 23 -9.67 -10.47 -17.09
C LYS A 23 -9.10 -11.32 -18.23
N ARG A 24 -7.77 -11.41 -18.34
CA ARG A 24 -7.08 -12.24 -19.36
C ARG A 24 -6.86 -13.70 -18.93
N GLY A 25 -7.29 -14.09 -17.73
CA GLY A 25 -7.17 -15.47 -17.23
C GLY A 25 -5.76 -15.86 -16.79
N HIS A 26 -4.86 -14.90 -16.56
CA HIS A 26 -3.48 -15.20 -16.13
C HIS A 26 -3.37 -15.34 -14.60
N TYR A 27 -3.88 -16.44 -14.06
CA TYR A 27 -4.00 -16.66 -12.60
C TYR A 27 -2.66 -16.64 -11.86
N ASN A 28 -1.60 -17.23 -12.43
CA ASN A 28 -0.27 -17.26 -11.81
C ASN A 28 0.32 -15.85 -11.66
N ILE A 29 0.16 -15.02 -12.69
CA ILE A 29 0.62 -13.62 -12.68
C ILE A 29 -0.23 -12.81 -11.70
N PHE A 30 -1.54 -13.04 -11.66
CA PHE A 30 -2.42 -12.40 -10.69
C PHE A 30 -2.01 -12.72 -9.24
N ALA A 31 -1.76 -14.00 -8.92
CA ALA A 31 -1.31 -14.41 -7.59
C ALA A 31 0.03 -13.75 -7.20
N LEU A 32 0.99 -13.70 -8.13
CA LEU A 32 2.24 -12.98 -7.93
C LEU A 32 2.03 -11.48 -7.68
N LEU A 33 1.14 -10.84 -8.44
CA LEU A 33 0.82 -9.42 -8.26
C LEU A 33 0.14 -9.13 -6.92
N VAL A 34 -0.74 -10.02 -6.44
CA VAL A 34 -1.34 -9.89 -5.09
C VAL A 34 -0.26 -9.96 -4.01
N PHE A 35 0.69 -10.89 -4.14
CA PHE A 35 1.81 -10.99 -3.21
C PHE A 35 2.68 -9.73 -3.24
N LEU A 36 3.09 -9.26 -4.41
CA LEU A 36 3.87 -8.02 -4.56
C LEU A 36 3.11 -6.79 -4.05
N TYR A 37 1.80 -6.73 -4.28
CA TYR A 37 0.95 -5.64 -3.83
C TYR A 37 0.92 -5.54 -2.30
N TYR A 38 0.97 -6.67 -1.57
CA TYR A 38 1.04 -6.65 -0.12
C TYR A 38 2.28 -5.87 0.38
N PHE A 39 3.46 -6.16 -0.18
CA PHE A 39 4.69 -5.46 0.19
C PHE A 39 4.67 -4.00 -0.27
N TYR A 40 4.22 -3.75 -1.51
CA TYR A 40 4.06 -2.40 -2.04
C TYR A 40 3.15 -1.54 -1.16
N ARG A 41 2.04 -2.10 -0.66
CA ARG A 41 1.11 -1.42 0.25
C ARG A 41 1.81 -1.03 1.55
N GLY A 42 2.56 -1.95 2.16
CA GLY A 42 3.32 -1.69 3.38
C GLY A 42 4.34 -0.56 3.20
N ILE A 43 5.09 -0.57 2.10
CA ILE A 43 6.09 0.47 1.78
C ILE A 43 5.40 1.83 1.54
N THR A 44 4.32 1.85 0.77
CA THR A 44 3.58 3.08 0.45
C THR A 44 2.97 3.72 1.71
N ASP A 45 2.36 2.91 2.57
CA ASP A 45 1.79 3.38 3.84
C ASP A 45 2.87 3.92 4.78
N PHE A 46 3.97 3.19 4.94
CA PHE A 46 5.12 3.65 5.73
C PHE A 46 5.64 4.99 5.20
N TYR A 47 5.87 5.10 3.89
CA TYR A 47 6.44 6.30 3.30
C TYR A 47 5.52 7.52 3.45
N ARG A 48 4.20 7.32 3.39
CA ARG A 48 3.22 8.38 3.68
C ARG A 48 3.35 8.87 5.13
N LEU A 49 3.33 7.97 6.10
CA LEU A 49 3.38 8.32 7.52
C LEU A 49 4.75 8.86 7.94
N TYR A 50 5.83 8.33 7.36
CA TYR A 50 7.19 8.81 7.58
C TYR A 50 7.35 10.25 7.11
N GLN A 51 6.86 10.59 5.91
CA GLN A 51 6.86 11.98 5.43
C GLN A 51 5.98 12.93 6.24
N LYS A 52 5.04 12.40 7.03
CA LYS A 52 4.21 13.17 7.96
C LYS A 52 4.83 13.29 9.36
N GLY A 53 5.97 12.64 9.60
CA GLY A 53 6.61 12.61 10.91
C GLY A 53 5.88 11.77 11.97
N ILE A 54 4.94 10.92 11.56
CA ILE A 54 4.13 10.09 12.48
C ILE A 54 4.88 8.83 12.91
N VAL A 55 5.74 8.31 12.03
CA VAL A 55 6.51 7.09 12.27
C VAL A 55 7.98 7.30 11.94
N ASP A 56 8.85 6.51 12.59
CA ASP A 56 10.30 6.52 12.36
C ASP A 56 10.76 5.31 11.53
N LYS A 57 11.95 5.40 10.91
CA LYS A 57 12.56 4.33 10.11
C LYS A 57 12.62 2.99 10.84
N LYS A 58 12.81 2.99 12.16
CA LYS A 58 12.84 1.77 12.98
C LYS A 58 11.53 0.97 12.95
N THR A 59 10.41 1.62 12.62
CA THR A 59 9.09 0.97 12.55
C THR A 59 8.75 0.39 11.19
N PHE A 60 9.62 0.55 10.18
CA PHE A 60 9.39 0.07 8.81
C PHE A 60 8.93 -1.39 8.74
N TRP A 61 9.65 -2.28 9.43
CA TRP A 61 9.33 -3.71 9.44
C TRP A 61 7.94 -4.03 9.97
N LYS A 62 7.40 -3.19 10.87
CA LYS A 62 6.07 -3.39 11.46
C LYS A 62 4.95 -3.19 10.43
N PHE A 63 5.21 -2.51 9.31
CA PHE A 63 4.21 -2.31 8.24
C PHE A 63 3.92 -3.56 7.42
N PHE A 64 4.75 -4.60 7.54
CA PHE A 64 4.49 -5.92 6.96
C PHE A 64 3.78 -6.86 7.93
N ILE A 65 3.56 -6.45 9.19
CA ILE A 65 2.76 -7.20 10.15
C ILE A 65 1.27 -6.95 9.84
N PRO A 66 0.47 -8.01 9.63
CA PRO A 66 -0.97 -7.86 9.44
C PRO A 66 -1.61 -7.02 10.56
N PHE A 67 -2.59 -6.20 10.20
CA PHE A 67 -3.34 -5.32 11.11
C PHE A 67 -2.56 -4.21 11.83
N TRP A 68 -1.22 -4.24 11.90
CA TRP A 68 -0.44 -3.20 12.60
C TRP A 68 -0.73 -1.79 12.07
N ARG A 69 -0.90 -1.65 10.75
CA ARG A 69 -1.18 -0.36 10.10
C ARG A 69 -2.56 0.24 10.42
N THR A 70 -3.49 -0.53 10.98
CA THR A 70 -4.88 -0.07 11.25
C THR A 70 -4.93 1.06 12.28
N GLN A 71 -3.95 1.12 13.20
CA GLN A 71 -3.81 2.22 14.15
C GLN A 71 -3.62 3.59 13.48
N TYR A 72 -3.15 3.62 12.23
CA TYR A 72 -2.91 4.84 11.46
C TYR A 72 -3.99 5.09 10.38
N PHE A 73 -5.15 4.43 10.48
CA PHE A 73 -6.19 4.52 9.46
C PHE A 73 -6.62 5.97 9.19
N LYS A 74 -6.84 6.76 10.24
CA LYS A 74 -7.22 8.17 10.10
C LYS A 74 -6.14 8.99 9.40
N GLU A 75 -4.88 8.75 9.75
CA GLU A 75 -3.70 9.44 9.26
C GLU A 75 -3.37 9.07 7.81
N LEU A 76 -3.69 7.85 7.40
CA LEU A 76 -3.49 7.38 6.04
C LEU A 76 -4.59 7.89 5.10
N TYR A 77 -5.86 7.79 5.49
CA TYR A 77 -6.98 7.99 4.57
C TYR A 77 -7.71 9.34 4.68
N PHE A 78 -7.56 10.09 5.77
CA PHE A 78 -8.32 11.33 6.01
C PHE A 78 -7.46 12.58 6.26
N LYS A 79 -6.23 12.39 6.70
CA LYS A 79 -5.23 13.46 6.84
C LYS A 79 -4.17 13.31 5.78
#